data_AF-A0A953P5J3-F1
#
_entry.id   AF-A0A953P5J3-F1
#
_cell.length_a   1.000
_cell.length_b   1.000
_cell.length_c   1.000
_cell.angle_alpha   90.00
_cell.angle_beta   90.00
_cell.angle_gamma   90.00
#
_symmetry.space_group_name_H-M   'P 1'
#
loop_
_entity.id
_entity.type
_entity.pdbx_description
1 polymer ?
#
loop_
_entity_poly.entity_id
_entity_poly.type
_entity_poly.pdbx_seq_one_letter_code
_entity_poly.pdbx_strand_id
1 'polypeptide(L)'
;MEPLKPEQKRSVLGNNSQAQPSDIEEYERLLSLRYTEDPDQQPATFPEKDAGSVHAQREARIKELYQKLFAPATTPAGPSRR
;
A
#
# COMPACT_ATOMS: atom_id res chain seq x y z
N MET A 1 7.53 -3.13 -4.22
CA MET A 1 6.44 -3.53 -3.33
C MET A 1 5.56 -4.50 -4.09
N GLU A 2 5.15 -5.59 -3.43
CA GLU A 2 4.43 -6.72 -4.03
C GLU A 2 2.98 -6.79 -3.49
N PRO A 3 2.04 -7.40 -4.23
CA PRO A 3 0.67 -7.62 -3.77
C PRO A 3 0.61 -8.55 -2.56
N LEU A 4 -0.47 -8.43 -1.80
CA LEU A 4 -0.60 -9.09 -0.50
C LEU A 4 -1.01 -10.54 -0.65
N LYS A 5 -0.28 -11.45 0.00
CA LYS A 5 -0.69 -12.85 0.08
C LYS A 5 -1.93 -12.99 0.95
N PRO A 6 -2.82 -13.98 0.69
CA PRO A 6 -4.03 -14.20 1.50
C PRO A 6 -3.74 -14.33 3.00
N GLU A 7 -2.62 -14.97 3.36
CA GLU A 7 -2.19 -15.14 4.74
C GLU A 7 -1.78 -13.82 5.42
N GLN A 8 -1.16 -12.91 4.66
CA GLN A 8 -0.79 -11.58 5.13
C GLN A 8 -2.04 -10.72 5.35
N LYS A 9 -3.02 -10.75 4.44
CA LYS A 9 -4.30 -10.03 4.61
C LYS A 9 -5.00 -10.44 5.90
N ARG A 10 -5.08 -11.75 6.15
CA ARG A 10 -5.68 -12.31 7.38
C ARG A 10 -4.90 -11.88 8.63
N SER A 11 -3.56 -11.90 8.56
CA SER A 11 -2.72 -11.44 9.66
C SER A 11 -2.85 -9.95 9.93
N VAL A 12 -2.97 -9.12 8.89
CA VAL A 12 -3.14 -7.67 9.04
C VAL A 12 -4.50 -7.34 9.67
N LEU A 13 -5.59 -7.92 9.14
CA LEU A 13 -6.94 -7.73 9.71
C LEU A 13 -7.05 -8.29 11.13
N GLY A 14 -6.29 -9.34 11.46
CA GLY A 14 -6.30 -9.95 12.79
C GLY A 14 -5.43 -9.23 13.82
N ASN A 15 -4.30 -8.65 13.42
CA ASN A 15 -3.34 -8.01 14.33
C ASN A 15 -3.46 -6.49 14.40
N ASN A 16 -4.07 -5.85 13.38
CA ASN A 16 -4.08 -4.42 13.24
C ASN A 16 -5.52 -3.89 13.18
N SER A 17 -6.05 -3.51 14.35
CA SER A 17 -7.44 -3.05 14.48
C SER A 17 -7.75 -1.76 13.70
N GLN A 18 -6.72 -1.03 13.25
CA GLN A 18 -6.89 0.14 12.38
C GLN A 18 -6.94 -0.21 10.89
N ALA A 19 -6.52 -1.42 10.50
CA ALA A 19 -6.58 -1.89 9.13
C ALA A 19 -8.01 -2.35 8.79
N GLN A 20 -8.62 -1.71 7.80
CA GLN A 20 -9.90 -2.13 7.26
C GLN A 20 -9.67 -3.02 6.02
N PRO A 21 -10.63 -3.91 5.68
CA PRO A 21 -10.58 -4.64 4.41
C PRO A 21 -10.47 -3.69 3.21
N SER A 22 -11.10 -2.52 3.27
CA SER A 22 -11.03 -1.49 2.22
C SER A 22 -9.62 -0.90 2.04
N ASP A 23 -8.79 -0.83 3.08
CA ASP A 23 -7.39 -0.37 2.96
C ASP A 23 -6.55 -1.40 2.17
N ILE A 24 -6.84 -2.69 2.36
CA ILE A 24 -6.19 -3.80 1.65
C ILE A 24 -6.57 -3.79 0.17
N GLU A 25 -7.87 -3.63 -0.12
CA GLU A 25 -8.38 -3.54 -1.50
C GLU A 25 -7.80 -2.32 -2.23
N GLU A 26 -7.69 -1.17 -1.55
CA GLU A 26 -7.08 0.05 -2.10
C GLU A 26 -5.59 -0.17 -2.40
N TYR A 27 -4.85 -0.80 -1.49
CA TYR A 27 -3.42 -1.11 -1.68
C TYR A 27 -3.19 -2.03 -2.88
N GLU A 28 -3.99 -3.08 -3.03
CA GLU A 28 -3.88 -4.01 -4.16
C GLU A 28 -4.28 -3.38 -5.49
N ARG A 29 -5.31 -2.52 -5.48
CA ARG A 29 -5.72 -1.78 -6.68
C ARG A 29 -4.61 -0.83 -7.15
N LEU A 30 -4.00 -0.08 -6.23
CA LEU A 30 -2.91 0.84 -6.55
C LEU A 30 -1.65 0.11 -7.03
N LEU A 31 -1.32 -1.03 -6.43
CA LEU A 31 -0.25 -1.89 -6.94
C LEU A 31 -0.54 -2.44 -8.33
N SER A 32 -1.78 -2.88 -8.59
CA SER A 32 -2.15 -3.40 -9.92
C SER A 32 -2.04 -2.33 -11.00
N LEU A 33 -2.41 -1.08 -10.69
CA LEU A 33 -2.19 0.06 -11.58
C LEU A 33 -0.70 0.29 -11.88
N ARG A 34 0.18 0.15 -10.88
CA ARG A 34 1.64 0.24 -11.05
C ARG A 34 2.21 -0.83 -11.99
N TYR A 35 1.59 -2.01 -12.06
CA TYR A 35 1.99 -3.09 -12.99
C TYR A 35 1.30 -3.00 -14.35
N THR A 36 0.18 -2.28 -14.45
CA THR A 36 -0.54 -2.05 -15.72
C THR A 36 0.04 -0.85 -16.48
N GLU A 37 0.61 0.12 -15.75
CA GLU A 37 1.49 1.17 -16.29
C GLU A 37 2.89 0.56 -16.54
N ASP A 38 2.97 -0.35 -17.50
CA ASP A 38 4.22 -0.94 -17.97
C ASP A 38 5.11 0.17 -18.57
N PRO A 39 6.41 0.27 -18.20
CA PRO A 39 7.30 1.26 -18.78
C PRO A 39 7.54 1.08 -20.29
N ASP A 40 7.15 -0.05 -20.88
CA ASP A 40 7.20 -0.33 -22.31
C ASP A 40 5.86 -0.05 -23.04
N GLN A 41 4.74 0.01 -22.30
CA GLN A 41 3.46 0.42 -22.86
C GLN A 41 3.26 1.92 -22.70
N GLN A 42 3.74 2.69 -23.68
CA GLN A 42 3.34 4.09 -23.87
C GLN A 42 1.82 4.22 -23.63
N PRO A 43 1.36 5.07 -22.69
CA PRO A 43 -0.06 5.30 -22.54
C PRO A 43 -0.56 5.89 -23.86
N ALA A 44 -1.49 5.19 -24.51
CA ALA A 44 -2.25 5.78 -25.59
C ALA A 44 -2.97 7.01 -25.03
N THR A 45 -2.42 8.18 -25.33
CA THR A 45 -3.06 9.49 -25.29
C THR A 45 -3.66 9.91 -23.95
N PHE A 46 -2.83 10.30 -22.97
CA PHE A 46 -3.22 11.27 -21.95
C PHE A 46 -2.09 12.31 -21.77
N PRO A 47 -2.42 13.59 -21.55
CA PRO A 47 -1.44 14.67 -21.63
C PRO A 47 -0.36 14.54 -20.52
N GLU A 48 0.88 14.36 -20.97
CA GLU A 48 2.11 14.07 -20.20
C GLU A 48 2.53 15.12 -19.13
N LYS A 49 1.76 16.19 -18.92
CA LYS A 49 2.16 17.25 -17.96
C LYS A 49 1.80 16.97 -16.49
N ASP A 50 0.86 16.08 -16.21
CA ASP A 50 0.42 15.77 -14.84
C ASP A 50 0.69 14.32 -14.38
N ALA A 51 1.12 13.45 -15.30
CA ALA A 51 1.34 12.02 -15.02
C ALA A 51 2.40 11.76 -13.94
N GLY A 52 3.47 12.59 -13.90
CA GLY A 52 4.52 12.48 -12.88
C GLY A 52 4.01 12.76 -11.46
N SER A 53 3.12 13.75 -11.31
CA SER A 53 2.51 14.10 -10.01
C SER A 53 1.53 13.02 -9.55
N VAL A 54 0.75 12.45 -10.46
CA VAL A 54 -0.21 11.38 -10.16
C VAL A 54 0.52 10.09 -9.75
N HIS A 55 1.60 9.73 -10.43
CA HIS A 55 2.41 8.57 -10.05
C HIS A 55 3.03 8.75 -8.66
N ALA A 56 3.60 9.92 -8.37
CA ALA A 56 4.17 10.22 -7.06
C ALA A 56 3.12 10.17 -5.93
N GLN A 57 1.90 10.68 -6.18
CA GLN A 57 0.79 10.59 -5.24
C GLN A 57 0.33 9.15 -5.01
N ARG A 58 0.25 8.33 -6.07
CA ARG A 58 -0.06 6.90 -5.96
C ARG A 58 1.00 6.17 -5.14
N GLU A 59 2.28 6.41 -5.38
CA GLU A 59 3.36 5.80 -4.60
C GLU A 59 3.35 6.23 -3.13
N ALA A 60 3.08 7.51 -2.85
CA ALA A 60 2.92 7.99 -1.49
C ALA A 60 1.75 7.28 -0.79
N ARG A 61 0.63 7.09 -1.49
CA ARG A 61 -0.55 6.40 -0.96
C ARG A 61 -0.30 4.91 -0.71
N ILE A 62 0.39 4.22 -1.63
CA ILE A 62 0.80 2.82 -1.47
C ILE A 62 1.67 2.68 -0.21
N LYS A 63 2.61 3.60 0.01
CA LYS A 63 3.47 3.61 1.22
C LYS A 63 2.67 3.84 2.49
N GLU A 64 1.73 4.78 2.48
CA GLU A 64 0.88 5.06 3.63
C GLU A 64 0.02 3.85 4.00
N LEU A 65 -0.62 3.22 3.01
CA LEU A 65 -1.40 2.00 3.21
C LEU A 65 -0.51 0.85 3.69
N TYR A 66 0.67 0.67 3.11
CA TYR A 66 1.62 -0.33 3.57
C TYR A 66 1.99 -0.12 5.04
N GLN A 67 2.29 1.12 5.45
CA GLN A 67 2.53 1.43 6.85
C GLN A 67 1.28 1.22 7.70
N LYS A 68 0.09 1.60 7.26
CA LYS A 68 -1.13 1.37 8.04
C LYS A 68 -1.41 -0.12 8.25
N LEU A 69 -1.16 -0.95 7.23
CA LEU A 69 -1.40 -2.39 7.22
C LEU A 69 -0.31 -3.15 7.99
N PHE A 70 0.97 -2.80 7.79
CA PHE A 70 2.13 -3.53 8.29
C PHE A 70 2.97 -2.81 9.32
N ALA A 71 2.68 -1.56 9.65
CA ALA A 71 3.33 -0.95 10.81
C ALA A 71 3.02 -1.89 11.97
N PRO A 72 4.08 -2.36 12.66
CA PRO A 72 3.85 -3.08 13.89
C PRO A 72 3.01 -2.13 14.72
N ALA A 73 1.82 -2.57 15.16
CA ALA A 73 1.12 -1.92 16.26
C ALA A 73 2.21 -1.68 17.28
N THR A 74 2.63 -0.42 17.43
CA THR A 74 3.85 -0.06 18.12
C THR A 74 3.73 -0.75 19.44
N THR A 75 4.44 -1.86 19.60
CA THR A 75 4.44 -2.59 20.84
C THR A 75 4.94 -1.53 21.78
N PRO A 76 4.15 -1.02 22.76
CA PRO A 76 4.78 -0.27 23.82
C PRO A 76 5.79 -1.27 24.35
N ALA A 77 7.08 -1.02 24.08
CA ALA A 77 8.15 -1.85 24.55
C ALA A 77 7.82 -2.14 26.02
N GLY A 78 7.59 -3.41 26.32
CA GLY A 78 7.04 -3.84 27.61
C GLY A 78 7.84 -3.21 28.77
N PRO A 79 7.22 -3.10 29.95
CA PRO A 79 7.78 -2.32 31.05
C PRO A 79 9.21 -2.76 31.32
N SER A 80 10.16 -1.82 31.23
CA SER A 80 11.51 -2.01 31.73
C SER A 80 11.41 -2.31 33.22
N ARG A 81 11.42 -3.60 33.55
CA ARG A 81 11.48 -4.10 34.91
C ARG A 81 12.95 -4.21 35.28
N ARG A 82 13.44 -3.29 36.10
CA ARG A 82 14.42 -3.56 37.15
C ARG A 82 14.49 -2.41 38.13
#